data_AF-A0A6G4UYS5-F1
#
_entry.id   AF-A0A6G4UYS5-F1
#
_cell.length_a   1.000
_cell.length_b   1.000
_cell.length_c   1.000
_cell.angle_alpha   90.00
_cell.angle_beta   90.00
_cell.angle_gamma   90.00
#
_symmetry.space_group_name_H-M   'P 1'
#
loop_
_entity.id
_entity.type
_entity.pdbx_description
1 polymer ?
#
loop_
_entity_poly.entity_id
_entity_poly.type
_entity_poly.pdbx_seq_one_letter_code
_entity_poly.pdbx_strand_id
1 'polypeptide(L)'
;MRRTTALISGAAVAVAGGITGTAIWLSQPSYDDVVKDCQKALAAQIKAGGKGKPSTCNDVEEDDYSAILMHQIMDNEGWLDEDGRFDKNKMFEDAP
;
A
#
# COMPACT_ATOMS: atom_id res chain seq x y z
N MET A 1 57.51 36.46 -10.69
CA MET A 1 57.02 35.17 -10.15
C MET A 1 56.40 35.38 -8.78
N ARG A 2 55.08 35.22 -8.65
CA ARG A 2 54.40 34.61 -7.48
C ARG A 2 52.92 34.45 -7.82
N ARG A 3 52.50 33.19 -7.93
CA ARG A 3 51.11 32.74 -8.05
C ARG A 3 50.50 32.76 -6.65
N THR A 4 49.29 33.29 -6.45
CA THR A 4 48.42 32.82 -5.38
C THR A 4 46.96 33.06 -5.74
N THR A 5 46.17 32.04 -5.43
CA THR A 5 44.84 31.68 -5.91
C THR A 5 43.77 32.11 -4.90
N ALA A 6 42.52 32.14 -5.37
CA ALA A 6 41.27 31.98 -4.60
C ALA A 6 40.79 33.25 -3.86
N LEU A 7 39.48 33.57 -3.76
CA LEU A 7 38.32 32.71 -3.56
C LEU A 7 37.03 33.31 -4.18
N ILE A 8 36.16 32.39 -4.58
CA ILE A 8 34.75 32.57 -4.96
C ILE A 8 33.93 32.74 -3.68
N SER A 9 33.07 33.76 -3.61
CA SER A 9 31.94 33.83 -2.67
C SER A 9 31.16 35.12 -2.92
N GLY A 10 29.89 35.14 -3.31
CA GLY A 10 28.93 34.09 -3.59
C GLY A 10 27.73 34.77 -4.29
N ALA A 11 27.16 34.12 -5.28
CA ALA A 11 25.88 34.55 -5.83
C ALA A 11 24.78 33.88 -5.02
N ALA A 12 24.06 34.65 -4.22
CA ALA A 12 22.85 34.21 -3.55
C ALA A 12 21.80 33.88 -4.63
N VAL A 13 21.51 32.60 -4.83
CA VAL A 13 20.40 32.17 -5.68
C VAL A 13 19.12 32.30 -4.85
N ALA A 14 18.39 33.37 -5.10
CA ALA A 14 17.01 33.51 -4.64
C ALA A 14 16.15 32.49 -5.38
N VAL A 15 15.81 31.37 -4.72
CA VAL A 15 14.80 30.44 -5.23
C VAL A 15 13.43 31.02 -4.88
N ALA A 16 12.97 31.96 -5.70
CA ALA A 16 11.58 32.40 -5.71
C ALA A 16 10.84 31.59 -6.78
N GLY A 17 10.00 30.64 -6.33
CA GLY A 17 8.98 30.00 -7.15
C GLY A 17 9.39 28.69 -7.83
N GLY A 18 8.61 27.63 -7.58
CA GLY A 18 8.46 26.52 -8.53
C GLY A 18 9.14 25.19 -8.16
N ILE A 19 8.93 24.65 -6.96
CA ILE A 19 9.20 23.22 -6.68
C ILE A 19 8.09 22.62 -5.80
N THR A 20 6.83 22.69 -6.23
CA THR A 20 5.77 21.87 -5.62
C THR A 20 5.34 20.70 -6.50
N GLY A 21 5.81 20.63 -7.76
CA GLY A 21 5.43 19.61 -8.72
C GLY A 21 6.38 18.40 -8.83
N THR A 22 7.66 18.53 -8.45
CA THR A 22 8.65 17.45 -8.65
C THR A 22 8.73 16.44 -7.52
N ALA A 23 8.19 16.73 -6.33
CA ALA A 23 8.18 15.78 -5.22
C ALA A 23 7.10 14.69 -5.35
N ILE A 24 5.99 14.99 -6.04
CA ILE A 24 4.85 14.07 -6.18
C ILE A 24 5.20 12.89 -7.09
N TRP A 25 6.07 13.10 -8.09
CA TRP A 25 6.44 12.04 -9.04
C TRP A 25 7.39 10.98 -8.44
N LEU A 26 8.15 11.33 -7.39
CA LEU A 26 9.07 10.41 -6.70
C LEU A 26 8.38 9.53 -5.65
N SER A 27 7.10 9.76 -5.37
CA SER A 27 6.36 9.09 -4.28
C SER A 27 5.32 8.11 -4.80
N GLN A 28 5.59 7.44 -5.93
CA GLN A 28 4.72 6.34 -6.36
C GLN A 28 4.80 5.21 -5.32
N PRO A 29 3.64 4.74 -4.80
CA PRO A 29 3.62 3.63 -3.88
C PRO A 29 4.21 2.38 -4.54
N SER A 30 4.90 1.56 -3.74
CA SER A 30 5.33 0.25 -4.22
C SER A 30 4.12 -0.66 -4.43
N TYR A 31 4.28 -1.73 -5.21
CA TYR A 31 3.21 -2.73 -5.38
C TYR A 31 2.75 -3.30 -4.02
N ASP A 32 3.69 -3.54 -3.11
CA ASP A 32 3.39 -4.00 -1.75
C ASP A 32 2.51 -3.01 -0.97
N ASP A 33 2.70 -1.71 -1.17
CA ASP A 33 1.88 -0.68 -0.52
C ASP A 33 0.46 -0.66 -1.10
N VAL A 34 0.33 -0.81 -2.44
CA VAL A 34 -0.96 -0.95 -3.12
C VAL A 34 -1.70 -2.18 -2.60
N VAL A 35 -1.03 -3.33 -2.49
CA VAL A 35 -1.60 -4.56 -1.95
C VAL A 35 -2.06 -4.39 -0.50
N LYS A 36 -1.24 -3.77 0.36
CA LYS A 36 -1.59 -3.51 1.77
C LYS A 36 -2.80 -2.59 1.90
N ASP A 37 -2.89 -1.55 1.06
CA ASP A 37 -4.01 -0.61 1.11
C ASP A 37 -5.29 -1.25 0.54
N CYS A 38 -5.16 -2.12 -0.48
CA CYS A 38 -6.26 -2.96 -0.93
C CYS A 38 -6.77 -3.88 0.19
N GLN A 39 -5.88 -4.60 0.89
CA GLN A 39 -6.25 -5.48 2.01
C GLN A 39 -7.03 -4.73 3.09
N LYS A 40 -6.53 -3.56 3.53
CA LYS A 40 -7.21 -2.73 4.53
C LYS A 40 -8.59 -2.25 4.07
N ALA A 41 -8.68 -1.77 2.82
CA ALA A 41 -9.92 -1.26 2.28
C ALA A 41 -10.97 -2.37 2.12
N LEU A 42 -10.57 -3.54 1.65
CA LEU A 42 -11.44 -4.69 1.52
C LEU A 42 -11.94 -5.17 2.89
N ALA A 43 -11.05 -5.27 3.87
CA ALA A 43 -11.41 -5.65 5.23
C ALA A 43 -12.43 -4.66 5.86
N ALA A 44 -12.20 -3.35 5.68
CA ALA A 44 -13.13 -2.33 6.15
C ALA A 44 -14.49 -2.41 5.43
N GLN A 45 -14.48 -2.67 4.12
CA GLN A 45 -15.69 -2.81 3.33
C GLN A 45 -16.52 -4.02 3.74
N ILE A 46 -15.89 -5.19 3.91
CA ILE A 46 -16.56 -6.43 4.34
C ILE A 46 -17.20 -6.24 5.73
N LYS A 47 -16.45 -5.65 6.68
CA LYS A 47 -16.97 -5.33 8.02
C LYS A 47 -18.17 -4.37 7.98
N ALA A 48 -18.23 -3.49 6.98
CA ALA A 48 -19.35 -2.59 6.76
C ALA A 48 -20.51 -3.23 5.96
N GLY A 49 -20.42 -4.51 5.58
CA GLY A 49 -21.40 -5.19 4.73
C GLY A 49 -21.41 -4.69 3.28
N GLY A 50 -20.35 -4.00 2.86
CA GLY A 50 -20.19 -3.48 1.50
C GLY A 50 -19.95 -4.60 0.48
N LYS A 51 -20.17 -4.28 -0.81
CA LYS A 51 -19.99 -5.20 -1.93
C LYS A 51 -19.15 -4.58 -3.03
N GLY A 52 -18.50 -5.43 -3.82
CA GLY A 52 -17.68 -5.03 -4.98
C GLY A 52 -16.22 -4.78 -4.63
N LYS A 53 -15.36 -4.67 -5.66
CA LYS A 53 -13.93 -4.43 -5.52
C LYS A 53 -13.67 -2.97 -5.08
N PRO A 54 -12.95 -2.71 -3.96
CA PRO A 54 -12.54 -1.36 -3.61
C PRO A 54 -11.69 -0.70 -4.71
N SER A 55 -11.82 0.61 -4.88
CA SER A 55 -11.02 1.35 -5.87
C SER A 55 -9.51 1.28 -5.59
N THR A 56 -9.11 1.11 -4.32
CA THR A 56 -7.72 0.92 -3.91
C THR A 56 -7.13 -0.42 -4.36
N CYS A 57 -7.98 -1.37 -4.76
CA CYS A 57 -7.56 -2.66 -5.30
C CYS A 57 -7.43 -2.66 -6.82
N ASN A 58 -7.75 -1.56 -7.52
CA ASN A 58 -7.78 -1.54 -8.98
C ASN A 58 -6.41 -1.85 -9.62
N ASP A 59 -5.34 -1.43 -8.95
CA ASP A 59 -3.96 -1.63 -9.38
C ASP A 59 -3.34 -2.92 -8.82
N VAL A 60 -4.13 -3.76 -8.15
CA VAL A 60 -3.72 -5.11 -7.72
C VAL A 60 -4.07 -6.12 -8.81
N GLU A 61 -3.13 -7.01 -9.12
CA GLU A 61 -3.32 -8.10 -10.06
C GLU A 61 -4.50 -8.99 -9.67
N GLU A 62 -5.17 -9.59 -10.65
CA GLU A 62 -6.42 -10.33 -10.41
C GLU A 62 -6.22 -11.56 -9.51
N ASP A 63 -5.11 -12.29 -9.70
CA ASP A 63 -4.75 -13.45 -8.89
C ASP A 63 -4.46 -13.04 -7.43
N ASP A 64 -3.70 -11.97 -7.23
CA ASP A 64 -3.41 -11.42 -5.91
C ASP A 64 -4.68 -10.90 -5.23
N TYR A 65 -5.53 -10.19 -5.97
CA TYR A 65 -6.82 -9.73 -5.47
C TYR A 65 -7.71 -10.90 -5.05
N SER A 66 -7.74 -11.97 -5.84
CA SER A 66 -8.51 -13.18 -5.53
C SER A 66 -7.99 -13.86 -4.26
N ALA A 67 -6.67 -13.94 -4.09
CA ALA A 67 -6.05 -14.46 -2.88
C ALA A 67 -6.39 -13.61 -1.64
N ILE A 68 -6.32 -12.28 -1.76
CA ILE A 68 -6.68 -11.33 -0.69
C ILE A 68 -8.16 -11.47 -0.31
N LEU A 69 -9.04 -11.57 -1.31
CA LEU A 69 -10.48 -11.72 -1.10
C LEU A 69 -10.80 -13.03 -0.37
N MET A 70 -10.22 -14.14 -0.82
CA MET A 70 -10.42 -15.44 -0.16
C MET A 70 -9.89 -15.42 1.27
N HIS A 71 -8.70 -14.87 1.50
CA HIS A 71 -8.15 -14.71 2.85
C HIS A 71 -9.08 -13.92 3.78
N GLN A 72 -9.63 -12.80 3.31
CA GLN A 72 -10.58 -12.00 4.08
C GLN A 72 -11.92 -12.71 4.35
N ILE A 73 -12.42 -13.50 3.40
CA ILE A 73 -13.62 -14.31 3.64
C ILE A 73 -13.34 -15.35 4.71
N MET A 74 -12.22 -16.07 4.61
CA MET A 74 -11.83 -17.09 5.59
C MET A 74 -11.63 -16.47 6.99
N ASP A 75 -11.06 -15.26 7.08
CA ASP A 75 -10.95 -14.51 8.33
C ASP A 75 -12.33 -14.18 8.92
N ASN A 76 -13.25 -13.70 8.07
CA ASN A 76 -14.60 -13.32 8.47
C ASN A 76 -15.45 -14.52 8.93
N GLU A 77 -15.28 -15.69 8.31
CA GLU A 77 -15.92 -16.95 8.75
C GLU A 77 -15.18 -17.58 9.95
N GLY A 78 -14.08 -16.99 10.41
CA GLY A 78 -13.31 -17.49 11.56
C GLY A 78 -12.50 -18.75 11.27
N TRP A 79 -12.28 -19.09 10.00
CA TRP A 79 -11.53 -20.27 9.57
C TRP A 79 -10.01 -20.10 9.66
N LEU A 80 -9.52 -18.95 10.10
CA LEU A 80 -8.09 -18.71 10.27
C LEU A 80 -7.63 -18.95 11.71
N ASP A 81 -6.41 -19.43 11.89
CA ASP A 81 -5.72 -19.50 13.18
C ASP A 81 -5.26 -18.10 13.67
N GLU A 82 -4.61 -18.07 14.84
CA GLU A 82 -4.12 -16.81 15.44
C GLU A 82 -3.02 -16.13 14.60
N ASP A 83 -2.35 -16.89 13.73
CA ASP A 83 -1.33 -16.39 12.81
C ASP A 83 -1.93 -15.97 11.45
N GLY A 84 -3.25 -16.06 11.27
CA GLY A 84 -3.95 -15.73 10.04
C GLY A 84 -3.80 -16.77 8.93
N ARG A 85 -3.43 -18.01 9.27
CA ARG A 85 -3.35 -19.14 8.32
C ARG A 85 -4.62 -19.95 8.38
N PHE A 86 -4.94 -20.64 7.29
CA PHE A 86 -6.12 -21.49 7.24
C PHE A 86 -6.06 -22.63 8.26
N ASP A 87 -7.08 -22.69 9.13
CA ASP A 87 -7.32 -23.75 10.11
C ASP A 87 -8.53 -24.58 9.68
N LYS A 88 -8.22 -25.80 9.22
CA LYS A 88 -9.23 -26.76 8.78
C LYS A 88 -10.20 -27.17 9.90
N ASN A 89 -9.74 -27.18 11.16
CA ASN A 89 -10.59 -27.57 12.28
C ASN A 89 -11.68 -26.51 12.50
N LYS A 90 -11.31 -25.23 12.49
CA LYS A 90 -12.28 -24.13 12.59
C LYS A 90 -13.29 -24.11 11.45
N MET A 91 -12.86 -24.41 10.21
CA MET A 91 -13.78 -24.56 9.08
C MET A 91 -14.81 -25.68 9.30
N PHE A 92 -14.41 -26.81 9.90
CA PHE A 92 -15.34 -27.91 10.16
C PHE A 92 -16.24 -27.68 11.37
N GLU A 93 -15.82 -26.86 12.34
CA GLU A 93 -16.66 -26.44 13.47
C GLU A 93 -17.81 -25.54 13.02
N ASP A 94 -17.59 -24.75 11.97
CA ASP A 94 -18.61 -23.89 11.35
C ASP A 94 -19.54 -24.66 10.37
N ALA A 95 -19.10 -25.82 9.88
CA ALA A 95 -19.90 -26.65 8.98
C ALA A 95 -21.05 -27.36 9.75
N PRO A 96 -22.31 -27.29 9.26
CA PRO A 96 -23.49 -27.86 9.93
C PRO A 96 -23.57 -29.39 9.93
#